data_AF-A0A3D8IRN3-F1
#
_entry.id   AF-A0A3D8IRN3-F1
#
_cell.length_a   1.000
_cell.length_b   1.000
_cell.length_c   1.000
_cell.angle_alpha   90.00
_cell.angle_beta   90.00
_cell.angle_gamma   90.00
#
_symmetry.space_group_name_H-M   'P 1'
#
loop_
_entity.id
_entity.type
_entity.pdbx_description
1 polymer ?
#
loop_
_entity_poly.entity_id
_entity_poly.type
_entity_poly.pdbx_seq_one_letter_code
_entity_poly.pdbx_strand_id
1 'polypeptide(L)'
;MSRAKGSQAESEACAYLESLGFEIIERNFFARYGEIDIIAKRANLLHFIEVKSGVGFDPVFNITPAKIAKVQKAVRIYLAKYPSRLPYCIDALIVRYGEQIEFELLENITQG
;
A
#
# COMPACT_ATOMS: atom_id res chain seq x y z
N MET A 1 1.74 -13.85 -9.97
CA MET A 1 2.97 -13.03 -10.01
C MET A 1 4.03 -13.67 -9.13
N SER A 2 5.30 -13.66 -9.53
CA SER A 2 6.40 -14.17 -8.72
C SER A 2 6.74 -13.18 -7.59
N ARG A 3 7.23 -13.70 -6.44
CA ARG A 3 7.67 -12.87 -5.29
C ARG A 3 8.69 -11.79 -5.68
N ALA A 4 9.57 -12.09 -6.65
CA ALA A 4 10.57 -11.14 -7.14
C ALA A 4 9.95 -9.91 -7.83
N LYS A 5 8.87 -10.07 -8.60
CA LYS A 5 8.18 -8.93 -9.25
C LYS A 5 7.46 -8.05 -8.24
N GLY A 6 6.92 -8.63 -7.16
CA GLY A 6 6.32 -7.86 -6.07
C GLY A 6 7.34 -6.98 -5.35
N SER A 7 8.54 -7.49 -5.10
CA SER A 7 9.62 -6.75 -4.43
C SER A 7 10.15 -5.56 -5.23
N GLN A 8 10.21 -5.68 -6.56
CA GLN A 8 10.58 -4.55 -7.43
C GLN A 8 9.53 -3.44 -7.39
N ALA A 9 8.26 -3.79 -7.62
CA ALA A 9 7.17 -2.82 -7.63
C ALA A 9 7.05 -2.08 -6.29
N GLU A 10 7.25 -2.77 -5.17
CA GLU A 10 7.24 -2.16 -3.85
C GLU A 10 8.41 -1.19 -3.65
N SER A 11 9.58 -1.49 -4.19
CA SER A 11 10.75 -0.60 -4.09
C SER A 11 10.55 0.68 -4.93
N GLU A 12 10.00 0.54 -6.13
CA GLU A 12 9.61 1.67 -6.98
C GLU A 12 8.48 2.49 -6.35
N ALA A 13 7.51 1.83 -5.72
CA ALA A 13 6.44 2.45 -4.96
C ALA A 13 6.98 3.28 -3.78
N CYS A 14 7.96 2.75 -3.03
CA CYS A 14 8.61 3.52 -1.95
C CYS A 14 9.28 4.78 -2.50
N ALA A 15 10.06 4.67 -3.57
CA ALA A 15 10.74 5.82 -4.18
C ALA A 15 9.73 6.88 -4.67
N TYR A 16 8.61 6.44 -5.26
CA TYR A 16 7.53 7.34 -5.66
C TYR A 16 6.89 8.04 -4.46
N LEU A 17 6.56 7.32 -3.39
CA LEU A 17 5.99 7.88 -2.16
C LEU A 17 6.96 8.89 -1.50
N GLU A 18 8.25 8.55 -1.41
CA GLU A 18 9.28 9.46 -0.89
C GLU A 18 9.36 10.75 -1.72
N SER A 19 9.24 10.66 -3.04
CA SER A 19 9.19 11.83 -3.94
C SER A 19 7.98 12.73 -3.71
N LEU A 20 6.89 12.18 -3.16
CA LEU A 20 5.68 12.88 -2.75
C LEU A 20 5.72 13.37 -1.29
N GLY A 21 6.87 13.25 -0.61
CA GLY A 21 7.05 13.70 0.77
C GLY A 21 6.52 12.75 1.83
N PHE A 22 6.33 11.46 1.51
CA PHE A 22 6.04 10.44 2.51
C PHE A 22 7.34 10.01 3.22
N GLU A 23 7.22 9.77 4.51
CA GLU A 23 8.21 9.05 5.33
C GLU A 23 7.82 7.57 5.35
N ILE A 24 8.67 6.68 4.84
CA ILE A 24 8.46 5.24 4.92
C ILE A 24 8.77 4.75 6.33
N ILE A 25 7.78 4.19 7.02
CA ILE A 25 7.91 3.68 8.40
C ILE A 25 8.31 2.21 8.40
N GLU A 26 7.59 1.39 7.63
CA GLU A 26 7.79 -0.06 7.58
C GLU A 26 7.36 -0.60 6.20
N ARG A 27 8.00 -1.69 5.77
CA ARG A 27 7.71 -2.39 4.52
C ARG A 27 7.47 -3.87 4.82
N ASN A 28 6.61 -4.53 4.04
CA ASN A 28 6.30 -5.96 4.18
C ASN A 28 5.87 -6.37 5.60
N PHE A 29 4.93 -5.65 6.21
CA PHE A 29 4.43 -6.03 7.52
C PHE A 29 3.52 -7.26 7.42
N PHE A 30 3.98 -8.39 7.97
CA PHE A 30 3.21 -9.63 8.02
C PHE A 30 2.38 -9.75 9.30
N ALA A 31 1.10 -10.06 9.14
CA ALA A 31 0.18 -10.37 10.24
C ALA A 31 -0.52 -11.72 10.01
N ARG A 32 -1.13 -12.26 11.07
CA ARG A 32 -1.78 -13.59 11.05
C ARG A 32 -2.84 -13.75 9.95
N TYR A 33 -3.50 -12.66 9.55
CA TYR A 33 -4.65 -12.69 8.63
C TYR A 33 -4.50 -11.77 7.41
N GLY A 34 -3.31 -11.23 7.17
CA GLY A 34 -3.06 -10.28 6.09
C GLY A 34 -1.64 -9.73 6.14
N GLU A 35 -1.31 -8.93 5.15
CA GLU A 35 -0.05 -8.21 5.04
C GLU A 35 -0.35 -6.74 4.74
N ILE A 36 0.61 -5.87 5.00
CA ILE A 36 0.62 -4.48 4.53
C ILE A 36 1.94 -4.28 3.78
N ASP A 37 1.86 -3.90 2.51
CA ASP A 37 3.04 -3.76 1.66
C ASP A 37 3.92 -2.61 2.14
N ILE A 38 3.31 -1.43 2.35
CA ILE A 38 4.01 -0.22 2.81
C ILE A 38 3.20 0.47 3.91
N ILE A 39 3.88 0.86 4.98
CA ILE A 39 3.35 1.76 6.02
C ILE A 39 4.16 3.04 5.92
N ALA A 40 3.49 4.14 5.66
CA ALA A 40 4.12 5.44 5.48
C ALA A 40 3.38 6.52 6.26
N LYS A 41 4.02 7.67 6.42
CA LYS A 41 3.45 8.84 7.05
C LYS A 41 3.63 10.06 6.15
N ARG A 42 2.59 10.85 6.02
CA ARG A 42 2.66 12.17 5.38
C ARG A 42 1.87 13.15 6.24
N ALA A 43 2.54 14.24 6.63
CA ALA A 43 2.03 15.16 7.64
C ALA A 43 1.63 14.43 8.95
N ASN A 44 0.35 14.50 9.34
CA ASN A 44 -0.19 13.88 10.56
C ASN A 44 -1.12 12.70 10.27
N LEU A 45 -0.93 12.01 9.13
CA LEU A 45 -1.73 10.87 8.71
C LEU A 45 -0.85 9.64 8.48
N LEU A 46 -1.26 8.49 9.02
CA LEU A 46 -0.66 7.21 8.70
C LEU A 46 -1.34 6.61 7.47
N HIS A 47 -0.54 6.15 6.53
CA HIS A 47 -0.97 5.55 5.29
C HIS A 47 -0.60 4.07 5.30
N PHE A 48 -1.61 3.21 5.25
CA PHE A 48 -1.45 1.76 5.09
C PHE A 48 -1.71 1.41 3.63
N ILE A 49 -0.65 1.17 2.87
CA ILE A 49 -0.67 1.18 1.42
C ILE A 49 -0.49 -0.24 0.90
N GLU A 50 -1.44 -0.69 0.08
CA GLU A 50 -1.32 -1.91 -0.72
C GLU A 50 -0.79 -1.56 -2.12
N VAL A 51 0.28 -2.20 -2.56
CA VAL A 51 0.88 -2.00 -3.89
C VAL A 51 0.29 -2.97 -4.88
N LYS A 52 -0.10 -2.47 -6.06
CA LYS A 52 -0.71 -3.27 -7.13
C LYS A 52 -0.03 -2.93 -8.45
N SER A 53 0.66 -3.92 -9.03
CA SER A 53 1.40 -3.73 -10.27
C SER A 53 0.87 -4.60 -11.42
N GLY A 54 0.92 -4.07 -12.64
CA GLY A 54 0.49 -4.77 -13.86
C GLY A 54 1.31 -4.37 -15.09
N VAL A 55 1.37 -5.26 -16.08
CA VAL A 55 1.99 -5.00 -17.39
C VAL A 55 0.89 -5.15 -18.45
N GLY A 56 0.56 -4.08 -19.18
CA GLY A 56 -0.45 -4.14 -20.24
C GLY A 56 -1.90 -4.37 -19.78
N PHE A 57 -2.19 -4.21 -18.48
CA PHE A 57 -3.56 -4.19 -17.93
C PHE A 57 -3.63 -3.26 -16.72
N ASP A 58 -4.84 -2.81 -16.38
CA ASP A 58 -5.07 -1.98 -15.19
C ASP A 58 -5.23 -2.86 -13.93
N PRO A 59 -4.27 -2.85 -12.98
CA PRO A 59 -4.36 -3.68 -11.80
C PRO A 59 -5.35 -3.15 -10.75
N VAL A 60 -5.99 -2.00 -10.98
CA VAL A 60 -6.99 -1.41 -10.07
C VAL A 60 -8.14 -2.37 -9.74
N PHE A 61 -8.55 -3.22 -10.69
CA PHE A 61 -9.62 -4.21 -10.51
C PHE A 61 -9.29 -5.28 -9.45
N ASN A 62 -8.02 -5.40 -9.02
CA ASN A 62 -7.62 -6.31 -7.96
C ASN A 62 -7.86 -5.75 -6.55
N ILE A 63 -8.35 -4.52 -6.42
CA ILE A 63 -8.82 -3.96 -5.15
C ILE A 63 -10.25 -4.45 -4.92
N THR A 64 -10.37 -5.61 -4.26
CA THR A 64 -11.67 -6.23 -3.94
C THR A 64 -12.04 -6.02 -2.47
N PRO A 65 -13.33 -6.06 -2.11
CA PRO A 65 -13.77 -5.98 -0.70
C PRO A 65 -13.10 -7.03 0.20
N ALA A 66 -12.87 -8.24 -0.32
CA ALA A 66 -12.17 -9.31 0.40
C ALA A 66 -10.70 -8.96 0.69
N LYS A 67 -10.04 -8.25 -0.23
CA LYS A 67 -8.65 -7.81 -0.07
C LYS A 67 -8.59 -6.65 0.93
N ILE A 68 -9.47 -5.66 0.81
CA ILE A 68 -9.61 -4.57 1.79
C ILE A 68 -9.85 -5.11 3.21
N ALA A 69 -10.74 -6.09 3.36
CA ALA A 69 -11.02 -6.70 4.66
C ALA A 69 -9.79 -7.40 5.30
N LYS A 70 -8.87 -7.95 4.48
CA LYS A 70 -7.60 -8.52 4.97
C LYS A 70 -6.63 -7.43 5.42
N VAL A 71 -6.50 -6.36 4.63
CA VAL A 71 -5.66 -5.20 5.00
C VAL A 71 -6.18 -4.57 6.30
N GLN A 72 -7.49 -4.35 6.43
CA GLN A 72 -8.10 -3.85 7.68
C GLN A 72 -7.81 -4.73 8.91
N LYS A 73 -7.69 -6.06 8.74
CA LYS A 73 -7.27 -6.95 9.83
C LYS A 73 -5.79 -6.77 10.17
N ALA A 74 -4.93 -6.64 9.15
CA ALA A 74 -3.51 -6.38 9.34
C ALA A 74 -3.27 -5.02 10.02
N VAL A 75 -3.98 -3.97 9.60
CA VAL A 75 -3.94 -2.62 10.23
C VAL A 75 -4.30 -2.68 11.70
N ARG A 76 -5.38 -3.39 12.07
CA ARG A 76 -5.76 -3.55 13.48
C ARG A 76 -4.68 -4.25 14.30
N ILE A 77 -4.03 -5.27 13.74
CA ILE A 77 -2.92 -5.98 14.40
C ILE A 77 -1.70 -5.06 14.54
N TYR A 78 -1.38 -4.30 13.49
CA TYR A 78 -0.29 -3.32 13.51
C TYR A 78 -0.51 -2.28 14.61
N LEU A 79 -1.69 -1.65 14.65
CA LEU A 79 -2.01 -0.61 15.65
C LEU A 79 -2.10 -1.15 17.08
N ALA A 80 -2.43 -2.43 17.26
CA ALA A 80 -2.36 -3.07 18.57
C ALA A 80 -0.91 -3.28 19.03
N LYS A 81 0.02 -3.55 18.11
CA LYS A 81 1.45 -3.74 18.38
C LYS A 81 2.20 -2.41 18.52
N TYR A 82 1.83 -1.42 17.72
CA TYR A 82 2.44 -0.08 17.68
C TYR A 82 1.35 0.99 17.78
N PRO A 83 0.88 1.29 19.01
CA PRO A 83 -0.17 2.26 19.22
C PRO A 83 0.22 3.65 18.69
N SER A 84 -0.68 4.25 17.91
CA SER A 84 -0.56 5.62 17.41
C SER A 84 -1.85 6.40 17.67
N ARG A 85 -1.71 7.70 17.95
CA ARG A 85 -2.84 8.63 18.05
C ARG A 85 -3.16 9.34 16.73
N LEU A 86 -2.33 9.14 15.71
CA LEU A 86 -2.56 9.73 14.40
C LEU A 86 -3.78 9.08 13.74
N PRO A 87 -4.60 9.84 13.00
CA PRO A 87 -5.54 9.25 12.07
C PRO A 87 -4.80 8.37 11.07
N TYR A 88 -5.54 7.46 10.43
CA TYR A 88 -4.99 6.65 9.35
C TYR A 88 -6.00 6.47 8.21
N CYS A 89 -5.48 6.17 7.02
CA CYS A 89 -6.24 5.68 5.89
C CYS A 89 -5.62 4.40 5.34
N ILE A 90 -6.42 3.68 4.55
CA ILE A 90 -5.93 2.56 3.75
C ILE A 90 -5.94 3.03 2.31
N ASP A 91 -4.81 2.90 1.64
CA ASP A 91 -4.62 3.37 0.27
C ASP A 91 -4.23 2.21 -0.64
N ALA A 92 -4.36 2.44 -1.94
CA ALA A 92 -3.74 1.58 -2.93
C ALA A 92 -2.80 2.40 -3.82
N LEU A 93 -1.59 1.88 -4.04
CA LEU A 93 -0.66 2.44 -5.00
C LEU A 93 -0.60 1.52 -6.22
N ILE A 94 -1.10 2.02 -7.33
CA ILE A 94 -1.11 1.35 -8.61
C ILE A 94 0.18 1.67 -9.37
N VAL A 95 0.88 0.63 -9.83
CA VAL A 95 2.08 0.73 -10.66
C VAL A 95 1.78 0.10 -12.02
N ARG A 96 1.77 0.89 -13.09
CA ARG A 96 1.53 0.41 -14.46
C ARG A 96 2.84 0.42 -15.23
N TYR A 97 3.21 -0.74 -15.75
CA TYR A 97 4.40 -0.90 -16.60
C TYR A 97 4.01 -0.85 -18.08
N GLY A 98 4.55 0.15 -18.80
CA GLY A 98 4.45 0.31 -20.24
C GLY A 98 5.74 0.86 -20.84
N GLU A 99 5.65 1.74 -21.84
CA GLU A 99 6.81 2.50 -22.35
C GLU A 99 7.43 3.38 -21.25
N GLN A 100 6.59 3.87 -20.34
CA GLN A 100 6.96 4.57 -19.12
C GLN A 100 6.27 3.87 -17.93
N ILE A 101 6.84 4.05 -16.73
CA ILE A 101 6.21 3.59 -15.50
C ILE A 101 5.27 4.68 -15.02
N GLU A 102 4.01 4.34 -14.80
CA GLU A 102 3.00 5.24 -14.25
C GLU A 102 2.61 4.82 -12.84
N PHE A 103 2.47 5.82 -11.96
CA PHE A 103 2.05 5.64 -10.58
C PHE A 103 0.72 6.36 -10.35
N GLU A 104 -0.22 5.70 -9.69
CA GLU A 104 -1.47 6.30 -9.25
C GLU A 104 -1.73 5.92 -7.79
N LEU A 105 -1.78 6.93 -6.92
CA LEU A 105 -2.11 6.77 -5.51
C LEU A 105 -3.60 7.00 -5.32
N LEU A 106 -4.33 5.94 -4.96
CA LEU A 106 -5.72 5.97 -4.57
C LEU A 106 -5.80 6.09 -3.05
N GLU A 107 -6.03 7.30 -2.56
CA GLU A 107 -6.13 7.55 -1.12
C GLU A 107 -7.49 7.12 -0.58
N ASN A 108 -7.50 6.50 0.61
CA ASN A 108 -8.70 6.15 1.37
C ASN A 108 -9.71 5.25 0.63
N ILE A 109 -9.24 4.11 0.13
CA ILE A 109 -10.03 3.11 -0.62
C ILE A 109 -11.11 2.39 0.22
N THR A 110 -11.26 2.77 1.48
CA THR A 110 -12.31 2.28 2.39
C THR A 110 -13.56 3.14 2.43
N GLN A 111 -13.52 4.35 1.86
CA GLN A 111 -14.67 5.22 1.75
C GLN A 111 -15.23 5.16 0.32
N GLY A 112 -16.30 4.39 0.16
CA GLY A 112 -17.10 4.26 -1.05
C GLY A 112 -18.54 3.94 -0.67
#